data_AF-A0A7M7JSA4-F1
#
_entry.id   AF-A0A7M7JSA4-F1
#
_cell.length_a   1.000
_cell.length_b   1.000
_cell.length_c   1.000
_cell.angle_alpha   90.00
_cell.angle_beta   90.00
_cell.angle_gamma   90.00
#
_symmetry.space_group_name_H-M   'P 1'
#
loop_
_entity.id
_entity.type
_entity.pdbx_description
1 polymer ?
#
loop_
_entity_poly.entity_id
_entity_poly.type
_entity_poly.pdbx_seq_one_letter_code
_entity_poly.pdbx_strand_id
1 'polypeptide(L)'
;MTQAKSKQSPEITCTPRTSDWIRVDDWEISQPEWTCTRDVLKHYEEGFNKHGILSNFSRDQSHLNSGAIRVMLLCGNDFLESFAIPGLWKADHIDELTKKFGMAVISRSSCDAEKLIYEQDMIYANRTTVHLIKEWLYNEISSTKVRKALRRGESVKYVVLDSVIGYIERNGLYKS
;
A
#
# COMPACT_ATOMS: atom_id res chain seq x y z
N MET A 1 -32.78 14.07 -19.59
CA MET A 1 -31.83 14.79 -18.72
C MET A 1 -31.67 13.98 -17.44
N THR A 2 -30.73 13.05 -17.42
CA THR A 2 -30.43 12.28 -16.21
C THR A 2 -28.94 12.49 -15.99
N GLN A 3 -28.63 13.41 -15.08
CA GLN A 3 -27.26 13.72 -14.69
C GLN A 3 -26.61 12.44 -14.19
N ALA A 4 -25.53 12.02 -14.86
CA ALA A 4 -24.57 11.09 -14.30
C ALA A 4 -23.93 11.77 -13.09
N LYS A 5 -24.48 11.52 -11.90
CA LYS A 5 -23.79 11.84 -10.65
C LYS A 5 -22.56 10.95 -10.61
N SER A 6 -21.39 11.56 -10.71
CA SER A 6 -20.11 10.90 -10.47
C SER A 6 -20.17 10.23 -9.10
N LYS A 7 -20.16 8.90 -9.08
CA LYS A 7 -19.84 8.13 -7.88
C LYS A 7 -18.35 8.34 -7.62
N GLN A 8 -17.98 9.46 -7.01
CA GLN A 8 -16.71 9.53 -6.28
C GLN A 8 -16.87 8.62 -5.06
N SER A 9 -16.05 7.58 -4.97
CA SER A 9 -16.05 6.67 -3.83
C SER A 9 -15.85 7.47 -2.53
N PRO A 10 -16.73 7.33 -1.52
CA PRO A 10 -16.72 8.15 -0.30
C PRO A 10 -15.37 8.19 0.44
N GLU A 11 -14.57 7.13 0.32
CA GLU A 11 -13.28 6.93 1.00
C GLU A 11 -12.20 7.92 0.55
N ILE A 12 -12.23 8.40 -0.70
CA ILE A 12 -11.19 9.27 -1.27
C ILE A 12 -11.21 10.67 -0.64
N THR A 13 -12.35 11.07 -0.03
CA THR A 13 -12.53 12.42 0.53
C THR A 13 -11.75 12.65 1.82
N CYS A 14 -11.35 11.59 2.52
CA CYS A 14 -10.64 11.69 3.80
C CYS A 14 -9.12 11.64 3.68
N THR A 15 -8.61 11.73 2.45
CA THR A 15 -7.18 11.78 2.19
C THR A 15 -6.56 13.02 2.82
N PRO A 16 -5.30 12.91 3.30
CA PRO A 16 -4.58 14.08 3.78
C PRO A 16 -4.43 15.05 2.60
N ARG A 17 -5.21 16.14 2.60
CA ARG A 17 -4.98 17.32 1.74
C ARG A 17 -3.63 17.99 2.02
N THR A 18 -2.82 17.41 2.89
CA THR A 18 -1.57 17.91 3.43
C THR A 18 -0.34 17.18 2.89
N SER A 19 -0.48 16.14 2.05
CA SER A 19 0.68 15.47 1.44
C SER A 19 0.89 15.92 0.00
N ASP A 20 2.12 16.32 -0.32
CA ASP A 20 2.52 16.73 -1.68
C ASP A 20 2.86 15.53 -2.58
N TRP A 21 3.11 14.35 -1.99
CA TRP A 21 3.65 13.18 -2.69
C TRP A 21 2.85 11.90 -2.52
N ILE A 22 1.94 11.81 -1.54
CA ILE A 22 1.04 10.67 -1.34
C ILE A 22 -0.32 10.99 -1.94
N ARG A 23 -0.81 10.09 -2.81
CA ARG A 23 -2.14 10.17 -3.42
C ARG A 23 -2.89 8.86 -3.18
N VAL A 24 -4.21 8.94 -3.22
CA VAL A 24 -5.07 7.75 -3.24
C VAL A 24 -5.62 7.60 -4.64
N ASP A 25 -5.65 6.36 -5.08
CA ASP A 25 -6.20 5.93 -6.35
C ASP A 25 -7.34 4.94 -6.08
N ASP A 26 -8.40 5.03 -6.86
CA ASP A 26 -9.64 4.24 -6.71
C ASP A 26 -9.79 3.15 -7.77
N TRP A 27 -8.77 2.91 -8.59
CA TRP A 27 -8.80 1.93 -9.67
C TRP A 27 -9.06 0.52 -9.17
N GLU A 28 -8.38 0.08 -8.10
CA GLU A 28 -8.55 -1.27 -7.54
C GLU A 28 -9.98 -1.49 -7.02
N ILE A 29 -10.54 -0.49 -6.33
CA ILE A 29 -11.90 -0.54 -5.77
C ILE A 29 -12.96 -0.47 -6.88
N SER A 30 -12.61 0.14 -8.01
CA SER A 30 -13.50 0.25 -9.17
C SER A 30 -13.59 -1.03 -10.00
N GLN A 31 -12.76 -2.05 -9.71
CA GLN A 31 -12.83 -3.33 -10.41
C GLN A 31 -14.08 -4.13 -9.99
N PRO A 32 -14.75 -4.83 -10.93
CA PRO A 32 -15.97 -5.57 -10.64
C PRO A 32 -15.75 -6.83 -9.78
N GLU A 33 -14.52 -7.35 -9.78
CA GLU A 33 -14.13 -8.57 -9.05
C GLU A 33 -12.87 -8.31 -8.23
N TRP A 34 -12.59 -9.22 -7.29
CA TRP A 34 -11.36 -9.19 -6.52
C TRP A 34 -10.15 -9.21 -7.45
N THR A 35 -9.25 -8.25 -7.28
CA THR A 35 -8.04 -8.11 -8.08
C THR A 35 -6.84 -8.52 -7.25
N CYS A 36 -5.95 -9.33 -7.83
CA CYS A 36 -4.73 -9.72 -7.14
C CYS A 36 -3.75 -8.55 -7.06
N THR A 37 -3.03 -8.40 -5.94
CA THR A 37 -2.02 -7.35 -5.73
C THR A 37 -1.01 -7.23 -6.88
N ARG A 38 -0.62 -8.36 -7.49
CA ARG A 38 0.26 -8.38 -8.67
C ARG A 38 -0.35 -7.58 -9.83
N ASP A 39 -1.63 -7.80 -10.12
CA ASP A 39 -2.31 -7.19 -11.26
C ASP A 39 -2.53 -5.69 -11.03
N VAL A 40 -2.72 -5.28 -9.76
CA VAL A 40 -2.72 -3.88 -9.33
C VAL A 40 -1.37 -3.21 -9.61
N LEU A 41 -0.25 -3.81 -9.20
CA LEU A 41 1.08 -3.24 -9.46
C LEU A 41 1.39 -3.17 -10.94
N LYS A 42 0.99 -4.19 -11.71
CA LYS A 42 1.14 -4.22 -13.17
C LYS A 42 0.37 -3.08 -13.83
N HIS A 43 -0.87 -2.82 -13.41
CA HIS A 43 -1.67 -1.71 -13.90
C HIS A 43 -0.94 -0.37 -13.72
N TYR A 44 -0.41 -0.11 -12.53
CA TYR A 44 0.29 1.15 -12.25
C TYR A 44 1.64 1.26 -12.96
N GLU A 45 2.43 0.19 -13.02
CA GLU A 45 3.71 0.18 -13.74
C GLU A 45 3.49 0.47 -15.23
N GLU A 46 2.50 -0.16 -15.85
CA GLU A 46 2.12 0.12 -17.23
C GLU A 46 1.58 1.54 -17.38
N GLY A 47 0.75 2.02 -16.44
CA GLY A 47 0.21 3.37 -16.43
C GLY A 47 1.31 4.43 -16.43
N PHE A 48 2.25 4.33 -15.49
CA PHE A 48 3.34 5.30 -15.35
C PHE A 48 4.31 5.29 -16.53
N ASN A 49 4.61 4.11 -17.08
CA ASN A 49 5.52 3.97 -18.21
C ASN A 49 4.87 4.35 -19.55
N LYS A 50 3.57 4.09 -19.74
CA LYS A 50 2.83 4.50 -20.96
C LYS A 50 2.60 6.00 -21.03
N HIS A 51 2.29 6.64 -19.91
CA HIS A 51 2.01 8.09 -19.86
C HIS A 51 3.28 8.96 -19.85
N GLY A 52 4.46 8.34 -19.95
CA GLY A 52 5.72 9.06 -20.15
C GLY A 52 5.95 10.14 -19.09
N ILE A 53 5.63 9.90 -17.81
CA ILE A 53 5.86 10.92 -16.78
C ILE A 53 7.33 11.41 -16.82
N LEU A 54 8.26 10.52 -17.17
CA LEU A 54 9.67 10.83 -17.38
C LEU A 54 9.95 11.74 -18.59
N SER A 55 9.17 11.70 -19.69
CA SER A 55 9.43 12.56 -20.84
C SER A 55 9.26 14.05 -20.53
N ASN A 56 8.51 14.39 -19.47
CA ASN A 56 8.35 15.76 -19.00
C ASN A 56 9.40 16.19 -17.95
N PHE A 57 10.02 15.24 -17.24
CA PHE A 57 11.09 15.53 -16.26
C PHE A 57 12.49 15.57 -16.89
N SER A 58 12.70 14.92 -18.03
CA SER A 58 14.02 14.76 -18.67
C SER A 58 14.45 15.89 -19.61
N ARG A 59 13.96 17.13 -19.44
CA ARG A 59 14.43 18.27 -20.26
C ARG A 59 15.85 18.73 -19.93
N ASP A 60 16.40 18.31 -18.79
CA ASP A 60 17.71 18.77 -18.34
C ASP A 60 18.45 17.64 -17.61
N GLN A 61 19.12 16.75 -18.37
CA GLN A 61 20.37 16.04 -18.03
C GLN A 61 20.56 14.80 -18.91
N SER A 62 21.57 14.88 -19.78
CA SER A 62 22.06 13.85 -20.70
C SER A 62 22.76 12.65 -20.03
N HIS A 63 22.45 12.32 -18.77
CA HIS A 63 23.10 11.26 -18.01
C HIS A 63 22.16 10.33 -17.24
N LEU A 64 20.85 10.59 -17.18
CA LEU A 64 19.89 9.62 -16.69
C LEU A 64 19.47 8.75 -17.88
N ASN A 65 19.92 7.49 -17.91
CA ASN A 65 19.33 6.47 -18.75
C ASN A 65 17.80 6.65 -18.75
N SER A 66 17.13 6.56 -19.90
CA SER A 66 15.67 6.55 -20.05
C SER A 66 15.06 5.37 -19.28
N GLY A 67 15.15 5.40 -17.96
CA GLY A 67 14.89 4.29 -17.07
C GLY A 67 13.42 4.26 -16.74
N ALA A 68 12.73 3.22 -17.19
CA ALA A 68 11.34 2.97 -16.85
C ALA A 68 11.11 3.14 -15.33
N ILE A 69 9.98 3.75 -14.98
CA ILE A 69 9.54 3.85 -13.59
C ILE A 69 9.26 2.43 -13.10
N ARG A 70 9.94 2.04 -12.03
CA ARG A 70 9.68 0.79 -11.32
C ARG A 70 8.67 1.04 -10.21
N VAL A 71 7.62 0.23 -10.16
CA VAL A 71 6.64 0.25 -9.07
C VAL A 71 7.00 -0.83 -8.06
N MET A 72 7.03 -0.45 -6.78
CA MET A 72 7.33 -1.36 -5.67
C MET A 72 6.15 -1.42 -4.71
N LEU A 73 5.96 -2.59 -4.09
CA LEU A 73 4.94 -2.78 -3.07
C LEU A 73 5.44 -2.29 -1.71
N LEU A 74 4.78 -1.29 -1.13
CA LEU A 74 5.00 -0.87 0.26
C LEU A 74 4.09 -1.67 1.19
N CYS A 75 4.65 -2.40 2.16
CA CYS A 75 3.86 -3.24 3.08
C CYS A 75 4.50 -3.36 4.47
N GLY A 76 3.75 -3.92 5.43
CA GLY A 76 4.28 -4.33 6.74
C GLY A 76 4.95 -5.71 6.71
N ASN A 77 5.59 -6.09 7.82
CA ASN A 77 6.16 -7.43 8.00
C ASN A 77 5.09 -8.53 7.97
N ASP A 78 3.88 -8.24 8.44
CA ASP A 78 2.71 -9.13 8.42
C ASP A 78 2.34 -9.61 7.01
N PHE A 79 2.46 -8.73 6.02
CA PHE A 79 2.24 -9.09 4.62
C PHE A 79 3.31 -10.06 4.10
N LEU A 80 4.58 -9.84 4.46
CA LEU A 80 5.69 -10.72 4.06
C LEU A 80 5.57 -12.10 4.72
N GLU A 81 5.21 -12.14 6.01
CA GLU A 81 4.94 -13.37 6.75
C GLU A 81 3.77 -14.18 6.16
N SER A 82 2.80 -13.49 5.54
CA SER A 82 1.66 -14.16 4.89
C SER A 82 2.05 -15.07 3.72
N PHE A 83 3.23 -14.88 3.11
CA PHE A 83 3.74 -15.76 2.05
C PHE A 83 4.01 -17.18 2.54
N ALA A 84 4.24 -17.37 3.84
CA ALA A 84 4.43 -18.69 4.44
C ALA A 84 3.11 -19.46 4.67
N ILE A 85 1.94 -18.81 4.49
CA ILE A 85 0.63 -19.44 4.70
C ILE A 85 0.28 -20.35 3.50
N PRO A 86 0.16 -21.68 3.69
CA PRO A 86 -0.12 -22.60 2.59
C PRO A 86 -1.46 -22.30 1.89
N GLY A 87 -1.44 -22.22 0.57
CA GLY A 87 -2.64 -22.02 -0.26
C GLY A 87 -3.15 -20.58 -0.32
N LEU A 88 -2.55 -19.63 0.41
CA LEU A 88 -2.94 -18.22 0.35
C LEU A 88 -2.38 -17.52 -0.91
N TRP A 89 -1.16 -17.88 -1.29
CA TRP A 89 -0.44 -17.27 -2.41
C TRP A 89 -0.02 -18.32 -3.44
N LYS A 90 -0.10 -17.96 -4.72
CA LYS A 90 0.50 -18.75 -5.80
C LYS A 90 1.99 -18.44 -5.85
N ALA A 91 2.83 -19.47 -6.02
CA ALA A 91 4.29 -19.31 -6.08
C ALA A 91 4.71 -18.30 -7.17
N ASP A 92 4.10 -18.37 -8.36
CA ASP A 92 4.38 -17.44 -9.46
C ASP A 92 4.06 -15.97 -9.09
N HIS A 93 3.05 -15.74 -8.25
CA HIS A 93 2.70 -14.40 -7.81
C HIS A 93 3.74 -13.86 -6.83
N ILE A 94 4.19 -14.69 -5.88
CA ILE A 94 5.26 -14.33 -4.94
C ILE A 94 6.54 -14.02 -5.73
N ASP A 95 6.87 -14.82 -6.72
CA ASP A 95 8.06 -14.64 -7.55
C ASP A 95 8.01 -13.31 -8.32
N GLU A 96 6.89 -12.99 -8.95
CA GLU A 96 6.75 -11.73 -9.68
C GLU A 96 6.77 -10.50 -8.74
N LEU A 97 6.11 -10.57 -7.59
CA LEU A 97 6.12 -9.51 -6.58
C LEU A 97 7.54 -9.25 -6.06
N THR A 98 8.28 -10.30 -5.73
CA THR A 98 9.61 -10.17 -5.12
C THR A 98 10.70 -9.88 -6.15
N LYS A 99 10.66 -10.44 -7.37
CA LYS A 99 11.68 -10.22 -8.42
C LYS A 99 11.44 -8.98 -9.25
N LYS A 100 10.27 -8.89 -9.88
CA LYS A 100 10.00 -7.88 -10.92
C LYS A 100 9.68 -6.54 -10.29
N PHE A 101 8.64 -6.48 -9.46
CA PHE A 101 8.23 -5.23 -8.82
C PHE A 101 9.19 -4.84 -7.70
N GLY A 102 9.48 -5.78 -6.79
CA GLY A 102 10.22 -5.50 -5.57
C GLY A 102 9.30 -5.00 -4.46
N MET A 103 9.81 -5.03 -3.24
CA MET A 103 9.03 -4.76 -2.03
C MET A 103 9.81 -3.82 -1.11
N ALA A 104 9.11 -2.88 -0.49
CA ALA A 104 9.59 -2.06 0.61
C ALA A 104 8.80 -2.47 1.86
N VAL A 105 9.44 -3.19 2.77
CA VAL A 105 8.80 -3.81 3.92
C VAL A 105 9.15 -3.04 5.18
N ILE A 106 8.16 -2.37 5.78
CA ILE A 106 8.33 -1.67 7.05
C ILE A 106 8.25 -2.71 8.18
N SER A 107 9.38 -2.94 8.84
CA SER A 107 9.45 -3.85 9.98
C SER A 107 9.25 -3.09 11.29
N ARG A 108 8.30 -3.60 12.08
CA ARG A 108 7.99 -3.09 13.43
C ARG A 108 8.89 -3.77 14.44
N SER A 109 9.23 -3.05 15.52
CA SER A 109 10.39 -3.28 16.41
C SER A 109 10.39 -4.56 17.27
N SER A 110 9.66 -5.61 16.90
CA SER A 110 9.68 -6.91 17.57
C SER A 110 9.85 -8.10 16.61
N CYS A 111 9.81 -7.88 15.29
CA CYS A 111 10.06 -8.94 14.32
C CYS A 111 11.51 -8.85 13.80
N ASP A 112 12.24 -9.96 13.91
CA ASP A 112 13.55 -10.10 13.28
C ASP A 112 13.34 -10.30 11.77
N ALA A 113 13.15 -9.19 11.07
CA ALA A 113 12.90 -9.20 9.64
C ALA A 113 14.08 -9.80 8.85
N GLU A 114 15.31 -9.73 9.39
CA GLU A 114 16.47 -10.38 8.78
C GLU A 114 16.36 -11.90 8.86
N LYS A 115 15.92 -12.43 10.02
CA LYS A 115 15.57 -13.84 10.16
C LYS A 115 14.46 -14.26 9.20
N LEU A 116 13.42 -13.45 9.03
CA LEU A 116 12.33 -13.75 8.09
C LEU A 116 12.82 -13.85 6.63
N ILE A 117 13.73 -12.96 6.21
CA ILE A 117 14.36 -13.05 4.88
C ILE A 117 15.16 -14.33 4.77
N TYR A 118 15.93 -14.67 5.79
CA TYR A 118 16.79 -15.86 5.79
C TYR A 118 15.99 -17.17 5.75
N GLU A 119 14.86 -17.24 6.46
CA GLU A 119 14.02 -18.45 6.55
C GLU A 119 13.20 -18.73 5.30
N GLN A 120 13.06 -17.75 4.39
CA GLN A 120 12.23 -17.86 3.19
C GLN A 120 13.10 -17.81 1.94
N ASP A 121 13.38 -18.98 1.36
CA ASP A 121 14.30 -19.15 0.21
C ASP A 121 14.01 -18.19 -0.95
N MET A 122 12.73 -17.98 -1.29
CA MET A 122 12.33 -17.07 -2.36
C MET A 122 12.66 -15.60 -2.05
N ILE A 123 12.49 -15.18 -0.80
CA ILE A 123 12.78 -13.81 -0.37
C ILE A 123 14.30 -13.60 -0.29
N TYR A 124 15.03 -14.59 0.24
CA TYR A 124 16.50 -14.55 0.29
C TYR A 124 17.14 -14.48 -1.10
N ALA A 125 16.61 -15.24 -2.06
CA ALA A 125 17.05 -15.20 -3.46
C ALA A 125 16.85 -13.81 -4.08
N ASN A 126 15.79 -13.10 -3.66
CA ASN A 126 15.38 -11.80 -4.19
C ASN A 126 15.70 -10.64 -3.22
N ARG A 127 16.65 -10.82 -2.30
CA ARG A 127 17.00 -9.82 -1.26
C ARG A 127 17.49 -8.47 -1.81
N THR A 128 17.90 -8.41 -3.08
CA THR A 128 18.34 -7.15 -3.72
C THR A 128 17.16 -6.27 -4.14
N THR A 129 15.96 -6.84 -4.25
CA THR A 129 14.72 -6.16 -4.65
C THR A 129 13.70 -6.07 -3.51
N VAL A 130 13.93 -6.80 -2.41
CA VAL A 130 13.17 -6.71 -1.17
C VAL A 130 13.95 -5.89 -0.15
N HIS A 131 13.46 -4.70 0.15
CA HIS A 131 14.10 -3.73 1.05
C HIS A 131 13.39 -3.73 2.40
N LEU A 132 14.12 -4.12 3.45
CA LEU A 132 13.64 -3.97 4.82
C LEU A 132 13.90 -2.57 5.33
N ILE A 133 12.84 -1.89 5.77
CA ILE A 133 12.90 -0.56 6.35
C ILE A 133 12.58 -0.70 7.83
N LYS A 134 13.59 -0.49 8.67
CA LYS A 134 13.41 -0.56 10.12
C LYS A 134 12.69 0.68 10.64
N GLU A 135 11.53 0.48 11.25
CA GLU A 135 10.85 1.53 12.01
C GLU A 135 11.50 1.66 13.39
N TRP A 136 12.12 2.81 13.68
CA TRP A 136 12.80 3.07 14.96
C TRP A 136 11.85 3.53 16.07
N LEU A 137 10.69 4.06 15.70
CA LEU A 137 9.69 4.57 16.64
C LEU A 137 8.60 3.53 16.84
N TYR A 138 8.22 3.30 18.09
CA TYR A 138 7.16 2.36 18.41
C TYR A 138 5.80 2.98 18.09
N ASN A 139 5.26 2.65 16.91
CA ASN A 139 3.87 2.96 16.59
C ASN A 139 3.03 1.68 16.69
N GLU A 140 2.14 1.64 17.70
CA GLU A 140 1.29 0.48 17.97
C GLU A 140 -0.16 0.60 17.55
N ILE A 141 -0.43 1.58 16.69
CA ILE A 141 -1.75 1.86 16.14
C ILE A 141 -2.09 0.80 15.08
N SER A 142 -3.25 0.16 15.22
CA SER A 142 -3.80 -0.75 14.22
C SER A 142 -5.29 -0.52 14.04
N SER A 143 -5.78 -0.77 12.81
CA SER A 143 -7.20 -0.61 12.49
C SER A 143 -8.12 -1.46 13.37
N THR A 144 -7.64 -2.62 13.85
CA THR A 144 -8.39 -3.46 14.81
C THR A 144 -8.55 -2.78 16.17
N LYS A 145 -7.49 -2.15 16.71
CA LYS A 145 -7.57 -1.38 17.97
C LYS A 145 -8.49 -0.16 17.81
N VAL A 146 -8.37 0.57 16.70
CA VAL A 146 -9.22 1.75 16.40
C VAL A 146 -10.70 1.37 16.32
N ARG A 147 -11.06 0.33 15.55
CA ARG A 147 -12.46 -0.15 15.48
C ARG A 147 -13.00 -0.65 16.81
N LYS A 148 -12.14 -1.24 17.66
CA LYS A 148 -12.52 -1.69 19.01
C LYS A 148 -12.81 -0.51 19.94
N ALA A 149 -11.97 0.53 19.91
CA ALA A 149 -12.19 1.77 20.68
C ALA A 149 -13.50 2.46 20.25
N LEU A 150 -13.73 2.61 18.95
CA LEU A 150 -14.95 3.21 18.40
C LEU A 150 -16.23 2.49 18.86
N ARG A 151 -16.24 1.15 18.83
CA ARG A 151 -17.38 0.34 19.31
C ARG A 151 -17.65 0.51 20.81
N ARG A 152 -16.65 0.91 21.59
CA ARG A 152 -16.77 1.14 23.04
C ARG A 152 -17.10 2.59 23.40
N GLY A 153 -17.23 3.47 22.41
CA GLY A 153 -17.37 4.91 22.63
C GLY A 153 -16.10 5.57 23.18
N GLU A 154 -14.94 4.93 23.03
CA GLU A 154 -13.64 5.49 23.43
C GLU A 154 -13.16 6.50 22.38
N SER A 155 -12.40 7.52 22.81
CA SER A 155 -11.83 8.52 21.91
C SER A 155 -10.68 7.93 21.08
N VAL A 156 -10.68 8.24 19.78
CA VAL A 156 -9.57 7.93 18.84
C VAL A 156 -8.84 9.20 18.37
N LYS A 157 -9.02 10.31 19.09
CA LYS A 157 -8.31 11.56 18.80
C LYS A 157 -6.80 11.37 18.92
N TYR A 158 -6.05 12.00 18.02
CA TYR A 158 -4.58 11.89 17.89
C TYR A 158 -4.06 10.52 17.41
N VAL A 159 -4.95 9.54 17.20
CA VAL A 159 -4.62 8.24 16.59
C VAL A 159 -4.90 8.25 15.09
N VAL A 160 -5.97 8.92 14.68
CA VAL A 160 -6.36 9.14 13.28
C VAL A 160 -6.63 10.63 13.04
N LEU A 161 -6.62 11.05 11.77
CA LEU A 161 -6.89 12.44 11.40
C LEU A 161 -8.30 12.87 11.80
N ASP A 162 -8.47 14.11 12.25
CA ASP A 162 -9.78 14.66 12.64
C ASP A 162 -10.82 14.60 11.51
N SER A 163 -10.36 14.75 10.26
CA SER A 163 -11.21 14.58 9.06
C SER A 163 -11.79 13.16 8.94
N VAL A 164 -10.99 12.15 9.28
CA VAL A 164 -11.38 10.74 9.29
C VAL A 164 -12.36 10.46 10.44
N ILE A 165 -12.11 11.02 11.63
CA ILE A 165 -13.04 10.90 12.78
C ILE A 165 -14.40 11.47 12.41
N GLY A 166 -14.44 12.70 11.88
CA GLY A 166 -15.69 13.33 11.47
C GLY A 166 -16.41 12.54 10.37
N TYR A 167 -15.68 11.87 9.47
CA TYR A 167 -16.28 11.01 8.46
C TYR A 167 -16.89 9.73 9.06
N ILE A 168 -16.19 9.08 9.99
CA ILE A 168 -16.69 7.89 10.72
C ILE A 168 -17.99 8.23 11.44
N GLU A 169 -18.02 9.37 12.15
CA GLU A 169 -19.19 9.80 12.92
C GLU A 169 -20.40 10.10 12.02
N ARG A 170 -20.20 10.88 10.95
CA ARG A 170 -21.26 11.26 9.99
C ARG A 170 -21.90 10.04 9.30
N ASN A 171 -21.11 9.03 8.98
CA ASN A 171 -21.58 7.82 8.30
C ASN A 171 -21.96 6.69 9.26
N GLY A 172 -21.83 6.90 10.58
CA GLY A 172 -22.16 5.88 11.58
C GLY A 172 -21.31 4.61 11.47
N LEU A 173 -20.07 4.71 10.97
CA LEU A 173 -19.22 3.55 10.77
C LEU A 173 -18.75 2.98 12.12
N TYR A 174 -18.64 1.65 12.19
CA TYR A 174 -18.13 0.93 13.37
C TYR A 174 -18.95 1.13 14.66
N LYS A 175 -20.22 1.53 14.54
CA LYS A 175 -21.19 1.51 15.64
C LYS A 175 -21.85 0.12 15.69
N SER A 176 -21.61 -0.62 16.77
CA SER A 176 -22.30 -1.88 17.08
C SER A 176 -22.65 -1.90 18.55
#